data_AF-A0A5E4JYS8-F1
#
_entry.id   AF-A0A5E4JYS8-F1
#
_cell.length_a   1.000
_cell.length_b   1.000
_cell.length_c   1.000
_cell.angle_alpha   90.00
_cell.angle_beta   90.00
_cell.angle_gamma   90.00
#
_symmetry.space_group_name_H-M   'P 1'
#
loop_
_entity.id
_entity.type
_entity.pdbx_description
1 polymer ?
#
loop_
_entity_poly.entity_id
_entity_poly.type
_entity_poly.pdbx_seq_one_letter_code
_entity_poly.pdbx_strand_id
1 'polypeptide(L)'
;MNTELINFITEARRRKFGDTEIKSALLNHRWPLEEIDDGFNELDSKNKLKNQILIFLDDDLLKCLEKRAKKNLLTVPKQIEDILRRSVVNQSKTKSLKTEKLDDTLVSLFSRKKSGRKKRRKKN
;
A
#
# COMPACT_ATOMS: atom_id res chain seq x y z
N MET A 1 19.30 24.17 -1.79
CA MET A 1 18.25 23.54 -2.62
C MET A 1 17.76 24.56 -3.63
N ASN A 2 17.72 24.17 -4.90
CA ASN A 2 17.22 25.06 -5.93
C ASN A 2 15.70 24.85 -6.10
N THR A 3 14.91 25.71 -5.47
CA THR A 3 13.43 25.63 -5.53
C THR A 3 12.89 25.83 -6.94
N GLU A 4 13.61 26.55 -7.80
CA GLU A 4 13.23 26.81 -9.18
C GLU A 4 13.29 25.52 -10.01
N LEU A 5 14.33 24.71 -9.82
CA LEU A 5 14.49 23.42 -10.49
C LEU A 5 13.35 22.45 -10.14
N ILE A 6 13.00 22.36 -8.86
CA ILE A 6 11.93 21.48 -8.38
C ILE A 6 10.58 21.92 -8.96
N ASN A 7 10.31 23.24 -8.96
CA ASN A 7 9.09 23.79 -9.54
C ASN A 7 9.00 23.52 -11.05
N PHE A 8 10.12 23.68 -11.77
CA PHE A 8 10.21 23.39 -13.19
C PHE A 8 9.92 21.92 -13.49
N ILE A 9 10.59 20.98 -12.80
CA ILE A 9 10.36 19.54 -12.99
C ILE A 9 8.91 19.18 -12.68
N THR A 10 8.35 19.75 -11.60
CA THR A 10 6.95 19.52 -11.23
C THR A 10 5.98 20.03 -12.29
N GLU A 11 6.23 21.23 -12.84
CA GLU A 11 5.40 21.79 -13.91
C GLU A 11 5.51 20.98 -15.20
N ALA A 12 6.72 20.55 -15.58
CA ALA A 12 6.94 19.75 -16.77
C ALA A 12 6.24 18.37 -16.66
N ARG A 13 6.31 17.72 -15.50
CA ARG A 13 5.54 16.49 -15.20
C ARG A 13 4.03 16.75 -15.27
N ARG A 14 3.54 17.89 -14.76
CA ARG A 14 2.12 18.30 -14.88
C ARG A 14 1.67 18.42 -16.33
N ARG A 15 2.56 18.87 -17.22
CA ARG A 15 2.35 18.98 -18.67
C ARG A 15 2.56 17.66 -19.44
N LYS A 16 2.87 16.56 -18.74
CA LYS A 16 3.09 15.20 -19.27
C LYS A 16 4.33 15.02 -20.16
N PHE A 17 5.37 15.83 -19.95
CA PHE A 17 6.68 15.55 -20.56
C PHE A 17 7.34 14.34 -19.91
N GLY A 18 8.10 13.57 -20.70
CA GLY A 18 8.86 12.43 -20.19
C GLY A 18 10.10 12.87 -19.41
N ASP A 19 10.50 12.12 -18.38
CA ASP A 19 11.65 12.46 -17.55
C ASP A 19 12.96 12.60 -18.37
N THR A 20 13.10 11.84 -19.46
CA THR A 20 14.22 11.96 -20.41
C THR A 20 14.24 13.30 -21.15
N GLU A 21 13.07 13.81 -21.52
CA GLU A 21 12.92 15.09 -22.22
C GLU A 21 13.18 16.26 -21.27
N ILE A 22 12.75 16.12 -20.01
CA ILE A 22 12.99 17.12 -18.97
C ILE A 22 14.48 17.21 -18.66
N LYS A 23 15.17 16.06 -18.52
CA LYS A 23 16.63 16.02 -18.30
C LYS A 23 17.40 16.63 -19.47
N SER A 24 17.04 16.31 -20.71
CA SER A 24 17.73 16.88 -21.88
C SER A 24 17.50 18.39 -21.99
N ALA A 25 16.30 18.90 -21.69
CA ALA A 25 16.02 20.33 -21.65
C ALA A 25 16.87 21.06 -20.60
N LEU A 26 16.99 20.50 -19.39
CA LEU A 26 17.80 21.09 -18.31
C LEU A 26 19.30 21.10 -18.65
N LEU A 27 19.81 20.04 -19.27
CA LEU A 27 21.19 19.97 -19.76
C LEU A 27 21.46 21.01 -20.85
N ASN A 28 20.52 21.19 -21.78
CA ASN A 28 20.62 22.22 -22.82
C ASN A 28 20.66 23.64 -22.25
N HIS A 29 19.98 23.86 -21.12
CA HIS A 29 20.03 25.11 -20.36
C HIS A 29 21.24 25.24 -19.41
N ARG A 30 22.25 24.37 -19.56
CA ARG A 30 23.50 24.37 -18.77
C ARG A 30 23.32 24.16 -17.28
N TRP A 31 22.26 23.47 -16.86
CA TRP A 31 22.15 23.04 -15.48
C TRP A 31 23.19 21.94 -15.17
N PRO A 32 23.85 21.98 -14.00
CA PRO A 32 24.77 20.92 -13.59
C PRO A 32 24.06 19.57 -13.50
N LEU A 33 24.66 18.52 -14.04
CA LEU A 33 24.07 17.17 -14.02
C LEU A 33 23.79 16.68 -12.61
N GLU A 34 24.70 16.99 -11.67
CA GLU A 34 24.60 16.62 -10.26
C GLU A 34 23.33 17.22 -9.62
N GLU A 35 23.06 18.51 -9.86
CA GLU A 35 21.87 19.18 -9.33
C GLU A 35 20.57 18.65 -9.94
N ILE A 36 20.60 18.28 -11.23
CA ILE A 36 19.46 17.68 -11.92
C ILE A 36 19.11 16.35 -11.25
N ASP A 37 20.09 15.45 -11.12
CA ASP A 37 19.86 14.13 -10.55
C ASP A 37 19.43 14.20 -9.08
N ASP A 38 20.00 15.10 -8.29
CA ASP A 38 19.56 15.38 -6.91
C ASP A 38 18.11 15.89 -6.85
N GLY A 39 17.73 16.77 -7.79
CA GLY A 39 16.36 17.29 -7.90
C GLY A 39 15.32 16.20 -8.23
N PHE A 40 15.66 15.29 -9.15
CA PHE A 40 14.81 14.13 -9.48
C PHE A 40 14.73 13.15 -8.32
N ASN A 41 15.87 12.82 -7.69
CA ASN A 41 15.93 11.92 -6.55
C ASN A 41 15.07 12.43 -5.40
N GLU A 42 15.14 13.71 -5.07
CA GLU A 42 14.34 14.32 -4.00
C GLU A 42 12.83 14.26 -4.27
N LEU A 43 12.41 14.51 -5.52
CA LEU A 43 11.01 14.41 -5.94
C LEU A 43 10.49 12.97 -5.86
N ASP A 44 11.31 12.00 -6.23
CA ASP A 44 10.93 10.58 -6.23
C ASP A 44 10.97 9.98 -4.81
N SER A 45 11.87 10.48 -3.95
CA SER A 45 12.02 10.08 -2.53
C SER A 45 10.79 10.41 -1.70
N LYS A 46 10.14 11.56 -1.96
CA LYS A 46 8.97 12.02 -1.20
C LYS A 46 7.75 11.11 -1.32
N ASN A 47 7.65 10.29 -2.37
CA ASN A 47 6.43 9.53 -2.65
C ASN A 47 6.46 8.04 -2.28
N LYS A 48 7.59 7.43 -1.89
CA LYS A 48 7.64 5.96 -1.85
C LYS A 48 7.66 5.26 -0.50
N LEU A 49 8.13 5.84 0.62
CA LEU A 49 8.57 4.96 1.73
C LEU A 49 7.79 5.01 3.05
N LYS A 50 6.85 5.94 3.25
CA LYS A 50 6.30 6.12 4.62
C LYS A 50 5.64 4.86 5.21
N ASN A 51 5.04 4.01 4.37
CA ASN A 51 4.25 2.85 4.81
C ASN A 51 4.62 1.54 4.09
N GLN A 52 5.87 1.33 3.69
CA GLN A 52 6.30 0.06 3.10
C GLN A 52 6.82 -0.90 4.18
N ILE A 53 6.48 -2.17 4.05
CA ILE A 53 6.96 -3.24 4.94
C ILE A 53 7.61 -4.30 4.05
N LEU A 54 8.89 -4.57 4.30
CA LEU A 54 9.59 -5.70 3.71
C LEU A 54 9.50 -6.89 4.68
N ILE A 55 9.02 -8.02 4.18
CA ILE A 55 8.94 -9.28 4.93
C ILE A 55 9.58 -10.39 4.11
N PHE A 56 10.41 -11.20 4.76
CA PHE A 56 10.93 -12.43 4.19
C PHE A 56 10.03 -13.59 4.65
N LEU A 57 9.63 -14.44 3.72
CA LEU A 57 8.70 -15.54 3.95
C LEU A 57 9.31 -16.81 3.39
N ASP A 58 9.10 -17.93 4.09
CA ASP A 58 9.46 -19.25 3.58
C ASP A 58 8.62 -19.62 2.36
N ASP A 59 9.18 -20.40 1.44
CA ASP A 59 8.53 -20.78 0.18
C ASP A 59 7.17 -21.46 0.40
N ASP A 60 7.06 -22.31 1.42
CA ASP A 60 5.81 -23.03 1.71
C ASP A 60 4.71 -22.09 2.23
N LEU A 61 5.09 -21.05 2.99
CA LEU A 61 4.17 -20.03 3.44
C LEU A 61 3.71 -19.15 2.26
N LEU A 62 4.63 -18.81 1.35
CA LEU A 62 4.32 -18.06 0.14
C LEU A 62 3.34 -18.82 -0.76
N LYS A 63 3.58 -20.12 -1.00
CA LYS A 63 2.65 -21.00 -1.76
C LYS A 63 1.25 -21.02 -1.13
N CYS A 64 1.16 -21.04 0.20
CA CYS A 64 -0.12 -21.00 0.91
C CYS A 64 -0.83 -19.65 0.72
N LEU A 65 -0.10 -18.54 0.78
CA LEU A 65 -0.64 -17.20 0.53
C LEU A 65 -1.13 -17.04 -0.91
N GLU A 66 -0.38 -17.54 -1.90
CA GLU A 66 -0.78 -17.50 -3.31
C GLU A 66 -2.07 -18.28 -3.58
N LYS A 67 -2.19 -19.49 -3.03
CA LYS A 67 -3.42 -20.30 -3.14
C LYS A 67 -4.62 -19.55 -2.57
N ARG A 68 -4.44 -18.90 -1.41
CA ARG A 68 -5.49 -18.10 -0.77
C ARG A 68 -5.85 -16.85 -1.58
N ALA A 69 -4.85 -16.15 -2.10
CA ALA A 69 -5.04 -14.98 -2.94
C ALA A 69 -5.84 -15.31 -4.21
N LYS A 70 -5.49 -16.41 -4.89
CA LYS A 70 -6.24 -16.92 -6.05
C LYS A 70 -7.70 -17.22 -5.71
N LYS A 71 -7.96 -17.90 -4.59
CA LYS A 71 -9.33 -18.22 -4.14
C LYS A 71 -10.17 -16.97 -3.87
N ASN A 72 -9.56 -15.91 -3.37
CA ASN A 72 -10.21 -14.65 -3.04
C ASN A 72 -10.21 -13.63 -4.19
N LEU A 73 -9.66 -14.00 -5.36
CA LEU A 73 -9.49 -13.12 -6.53
C LEU A 73 -8.69 -11.84 -6.20
N LEU A 74 -7.68 -11.97 -5.33
CA LEU A 74 -6.79 -10.89 -4.90
C LEU A 74 -5.36 -11.15 -5.39
N THR A 75 -4.56 -10.08 -5.45
CA THR A 75 -3.09 -10.19 -5.57
C THR A 75 -2.49 -10.54 -4.20
N VAL A 76 -1.28 -11.11 -4.18
CA VAL A 76 -0.60 -11.48 -2.92
C VAL A 76 -0.44 -10.28 -1.97
N PRO A 77 -0.01 -9.08 -2.41
CA PRO A 77 0.05 -7.91 -1.53
C PRO A 77 -1.32 -7.51 -0.94
N LYS A 78 -2.38 -7.52 -1.76
CA LYS A 78 -3.75 -7.21 -1.29
C LYS A 78 -4.24 -8.27 -0.30
N GLN A 79 -3.88 -9.54 -0.51
CA GLN A 79 -4.23 -10.62 0.40
C GLN A 79 -3.53 -10.48 1.76
N ILE A 80 -2.27 -10.03 1.76
CA ILE A 80 -1.51 -9.73 2.99
C ILE A 80 -2.15 -8.55 3.72
N GLU A 81 -2.47 -7.46 3.02
CA GLU A 81 -3.16 -6.30 3.58
C GLU A 81 -4.49 -6.70 4.25
N ASP A 82 -5.31 -7.49 3.56
CA ASP A 82 -6.60 -7.98 4.04
C ASP A 82 -6.46 -8.93 5.25
N ILE A 83 -5.37 -9.71 5.34
CA ILE A 83 -5.06 -10.51 6.53
C ILE A 83 -4.68 -9.59 7.70
N LEU A 84 -3.77 -8.64 7.49
CA LEU A 84 -3.31 -7.71 8.53
C LEU A 84 -4.47 -6.86 9.05
N ARG A 85 -5.29 -6.30 8.14
CA ARG A 85 -6.51 -5.55 8.47
C ARG A 85 -7.44 -6.37 9.36
N ARG A 86 -7.79 -7.60 8.95
CA ARG A 86 -8.65 -8.49 9.76
C ARG A 86 -8.00 -8.86 11.09
N SER A 87 -6.68 -9.05 11.13
CA SER A 87 -5.96 -9.33 12.37
C SER A 87 -6.09 -8.17 13.36
N VAL A 88 -5.87 -6.94 12.89
CA VAL A 88 -5.98 -5.72 13.70
C VAL A 88 -7.41 -5.48 14.18
N VAL A 89 -8.40 -5.60 13.29
CA VAL A 89 -9.83 -5.44 13.65
C VAL A 89 -10.27 -6.51 14.67
N ASN A 90 -9.81 -7.74 14.53
CA ASN A 90 -10.14 -8.80 15.48
C ASN A 90 -9.40 -8.65 16.82
N GLN A 91 -8.25 -7.98 16.86
CA GLN A 91 -7.53 -7.67 18.10
C GLN A 91 -8.18 -6.55 18.91
N SER A 92 -8.90 -5.61 18.26
CA SER A 92 -9.58 -4.52 18.96
C SER A 92 -10.81 -5.00 19.71
N LYS A 93 -10.61 -5.52 20.93
CA LYS A 93 -11.59 -5.41 22.03
C LYS A 93 -11.78 -3.95 22.50
N THR A 94 -11.01 -3.03 21.95
CA THR A 94 -11.01 -1.60 22.25
C THR A 94 -11.89 -0.85 21.25
N LYS A 95 -13.02 -0.36 21.76
CA LYS A 95 -14.18 0.30 21.09
C LYS A 95 -13.92 1.49 20.14
N SER A 96 -12.70 1.84 19.73
CA SER A 96 -12.44 3.21 19.22
C SER A 96 -11.70 3.38 17.88
N LEU A 97 -11.33 2.33 17.15
CA LEU A 97 -10.61 2.53 15.88
C LEU A 97 -11.54 2.61 14.66
N LYS A 98 -12.15 3.79 14.50
CA LYS A 98 -12.66 4.43 13.26
C LYS A 98 -13.70 3.68 12.43
N THR A 99 -14.48 4.47 11.69
CA THR A 99 -15.52 4.05 10.74
C THR A 99 -14.98 2.97 9.81
N GLU A 100 -15.56 1.77 9.91
CA GLU A 100 -15.29 0.66 8.99
C GLU A 100 -15.37 1.16 7.55
N LYS A 101 -14.42 0.71 6.72
CA LYS A 101 -14.53 0.92 5.27
C LYS A 101 -15.81 0.20 4.81
N LEU A 102 -16.55 0.76 3.85
CA LEU A 102 -17.77 0.13 3.32
C LEU A 102 -17.57 -1.35 2.98
N ASP A 103 -16.42 -1.70 2.40
CA ASP A 103 -16.04 -3.07 2.09
C ASP A 103 -16.03 -3.98 3.34
N ASP A 104 -15.49 -3.50 4.46
CA ASP A 104 -15.40 -4.25 5.72
C ASP A 104 -16.81 -4.46 6.33
N THR A 105 -17.69 -3.45 6.21
CA THR A 105 -19.10 -3.55 6.63
C THR A 105 -19.90 -4.50 5.75
N LEU A 106 -19.68 -4.51 4.44
CA LEU A 106 -20.33 -5.47 3.53
C LEU A 106 -19.84 -6.89 3.83
N VAL A 107 -18.54 -7.08 4.04
CA VAL A 107 -17.99 -8.38 4.45
C VAL A 107 -18.58 -8.83 5.79
N SER A 108 -18.76 -7.94 6.78
CA SER A 108 -19.36 -8.30 8.06
C SER A 108 -20.82 -8.73 7.93
N LEU A 109 -21.62 -8.00 7.13
CA LEU A 109 -23.04 -8.29 6.87
C LEU A 109 -23.24 -9.62 6.11
N PHE A 110 -22.39 -9.93 5.13
CA PHE A 110 -22.50 -11.13 4.31
C PHE A 110 -21.68 -12.32 4.83
N SER A 111 -20.75 -12.10 5.77
CA SER A 111 -20.12 -13.19 6.49
C SER A 111 -21.19 -13.85 7.36
N ARG A 112 -21.69 -15.00 6.90
CA ARG A 112 -22.73 -15.78 7.57
C ARG A 112 -22.47 -15.80 9.08
N LYS A 113 -23.47 -15.39 9.87
CA LYS A 113 -23.53 -15.56 11.33
C LYS A 113 -22.86 -16.88 11.69
N LYS A 114 -21.79 -16.85 12.47
CA LYS A 114 -21.25 -18.06 13.09
C LYS A 114 -22.43 -18.68 13.86
N SER A 115 -22.97 -19.79 13.35
CA SER A 115 -23.85 -20.63 14.15
C SER A 115 -23.00 -21.03 15.36
N GLY A 116 -23.30 -20.41 16.50
CA GLY A 116 -22.54 -20.67 17.71
C GLY A 116 -22.54 -22.16 18.01
N ARG A 117 -21.42 -22.67 18.51
CA ARG A 117 -21.30 -24.06 18.99
C ARG A 117 -22.43 -24.28 20.01
N LYS A 118 -23.36 -25.21 19.72
CA LYS A 118 -24.52 -25.53 20.57
C LYS A 118 -24.01 -25.79 22.00
N LYS A 119 -24.44 -25.00 22.99
CA LYS A 119 -24.02 -25.17 24.39
C LYS A 119 -24.34 -26.61 24.81
N ARG A 120 -23.32 -27.42 25.16
CA ARG A 120 -23.55 -28.72 25.80
C ARG A 120 -24.16 -28.45 27.18
N ARG A 121 -25.37 -28.96 27.43
CA ARG A 121 -25.97 -28.96 28.77
C ARG A 121 -25.04 -29.73 29.71
N LYS A 122 -24.67 -29.13 30.85
CA LYS A 122 -24.05 -29.88 31.95
C LYS A 122 -25.08 -30.91 32.44
N LYS A 123 -24.69 -32.18 32.53
CA LYS A 123 -25.46 -33.18 33.28
C LYS A 123 -25.29 -32.84 34.77
N ASN A 124 -26.41 -32.74 35.47
CA ASN A 124 -26.44 -32.69 36.94
C ASN A 124 -25.85 -33.98 37.51
#